data_AF-A0A226DRI4-F1
#
_entry.id   AF-A0A226DRI4-F1
#
_cell.length_a   1.000
_cell.length_b   1.000
_cell.length_c   1.000
_cell.angle_alpha   90.00
_cell.angle_beta   90.00
_cell.angle_gamma   90.00
#
_symmetry.space_group_name_H-M   'P 1'
#
loop_
_entity.id
_entity.type
_entity.pdbx_description
1 polymer ?
#
loop_
_entity_poly.entity_id
_entity_poly.type
_entity_poly.pdbx_seq_one_letter_code
_entity_poly.pdbx_strand_id
1 'polypeptide(L)'
;MRVKVHLYKQLQILVAQINLGYRVVLLPIILCFIVSANVVGATLTFTLKSDLLAHPANFLYPFLAVESTIALFGMGTIAGCVNKRSIRYISKIRGAASKSKKSGLLFNKMARSCSSIKIRFSSNFMAMSTPLMMASFCAKTTTRLLLMN
;
A
#
# COMPACT_ATOMS: atom_id res chain seq x y z
N MET A 1 25.71 -8.80 13.69
CA MET A 1 24.23 -8.88 13.86
C MET A 1 23.63 -7.65 14.55
N ARG A 2 24.29 -7.05 15.56
CA ARG A 2 23.79 -5.86 16.29
C ARG A 2 23.52 -4.63 15.41
N VAL A 3 24.40 -4.30 14.47
CA VAL A 3 24.25 -3.14 13.55
C VAL A 3 22.96 -3.22 12.72
N LYS A 4 22.62 -4.42 12.22
CA LYS A 4 21.40 -4.64 11.42
C LYS A 4 20.11 -4.46 12.23
N VAL A 5 20.15 -4.73 13.54
CA VAL A 5 19.01 -4.52 14.44
C VAL A 5 18.79 -3.04 14.72
N HIS A 6 19.87 -2.26 14.86
CA HIS A 6 19.75 -0.83 15.14
C HIS A 6 19.13 -0.05 13.97
N LEU A 7 19.55 -0.39 12.75
CA LEU A 7 19.03 0.17 11.50
C LEU A 7 17.56 -0.21 11.28
N TYR A 8 17.18 -1.45 11.62
CA TYR A 8 15.78 -1.88 11.63
C TYR A 8 14.94 -1.09 12.64
N LYS A 9 15.48 -0.81 13.84
CA LYS A 9 14.81 0.00 14.86
C LYS A 9 14.58 1.44 14.40
N GLN A 10 15.58 2.06 13.75
CA GLN A 10 15.41 3.40 13.19
C GLN A 10 14.35 3.42 12.09
N LEU A 11 14.37 2.43 11.20
CA LEU A 11 13.33 2.29 10.19
C LEU A 11 11.94 2.10 10.80
N GLN A 12 11.83 1.33 11.88
CA GLN A 12 10.58 1.13 12.61
C GLN A 12 10.06 2.44 13.23
N ILE A 13 10.93 3.25 13.82
CA ILE A 13 10.57 4.56 14.37
C ILE A 13 10.12 5.49 13.26
N LEU A 14 10.86 5.55 12.15
CA LEU A 14 10.49 6.36 10.99
C LEU A 14 9.12 5.97 10.44
N VAL A 15 8.87 4.67 10.25
CA VAL A 15 7.56 4.19 9.80
C VAL A 15 6.48 4.47 10.83
N ALA A 16 6.76 4.40 12.13
CA ALA A 16 5.79 4.74 13.16
C ALA A 16 5.41 6.23 13.12
N GLN A 17 6.37 7.12 12.89
CA GLN A 17 6.15 8.57 12.73
C GLN A 17 5.34 8.88 11.47
N ILE A 18 5.72 8.28 10.33
CA ILE A 18 4.94 8.39 9.09
C ILE A 18 3.52 7.88 9.32
N ASN A 19 3.36 6.75 10.00
CA ASN A 19 2.05 6.17 10.27
C ASN A 19 1.24 6.92 11.35
N LEU A 20 1.85 7.83 12.11
CA LEU A 20 1.13 8.74 13.00
C LEU A 20 0.60 9.96 12.24
N GLY A 21 1.45 10.59 11.42
CA GLY A 21 1.07 11.79 10.67
C GLY A 21 0.26 11.51 9.39
N TYR A 22 0.65 10.49 8.62
CA TYR A 22 0.13 10.27 7.26
C TYR A 22 -1.09 9.35 7.23
N ARG A 23 -1.32 8.57 8.29
CA ARG A 23 -2.40 7.58 8.38
C ARG A 23 -3.80 8.18 8.31
N VAL A 24 -3.97 9.40 8.82
CA VAL A 24 -5.29 10.05 8.94
C VAL A 24 -5.61 10.91 7.73
N VAL A 25 -4.61 11.56 7.12
CA VAL A 25 -4.83 12.59 6.10
C VAL A 25 -4.23 12.19 4.75
N LEU A 26 -2.92 11.96 4.69
CA LEU A 26 -2.23 11.78 3.40
C LEU A 26 -2.59 10.49 2.68
N LEU A 27 -2.62 9.37 3.39
CA LEU A 27 -2.97 8.08 2.79
C LEU A 27 -4.40 8.11 2.20
N PRO A 28 -5.44 8.52 2.96
CA PRO A 28 -6.80 8.66 2.43
C PRO A 28 -6.91 9.61 1.24
N ILE A 29 -6.22 10.75 1.27
CA ILE A 29 -6.22 11.70 0.15
C ILE A 29 -5.63 11.07 -1.11
N ILE A 30 -4.48 10.40 -1.00
CA ILE A 30 -3.82 9.75 -2.14
C ILE A 30 -4.74 8.66 -2.73
N LEU A 31 -5.36 7.84 -1.89
CA LEU A 31 -6.30 6.82 -2.38
C LEU A 31 -7.54 7.44 -3.02
N CYS A 32 -8.12 8.47 -2.41
CA CYS A 32 -9.28 9.16 -2.95
C CYS A 32 -8.96 9.73 -4.33
N PHE A 33 -7.81 10.40 -4.48
CA PHE A 33 -7.34 10.91 -5.76
C PHE A 33 -7.18 9.80 -6.81
N ILE A 34 -6.54 8.69 -6.46
CA ILE A 34 -6.34 7.56 -7.38
C ILE A 34 -7.67 6.92 -7.79
N VAL A 35 -8.60 6.72 -6.85
CA VAL A 35 -9.93 6.16 -7.10
C VAL A 35 -10.75 7.10 -7.99
N SER A 36 -10.75 8.40 -7.69
CA SER A 36 -11.46 9.40 -8.49
C SER A 36 -10.89 9.48 -9.91
N ALA A 37 -9.57 9.53 -10.08
CA ALA A 37 -8.92 9.51 -11.39
C ALA A 37 -9.26 8.24 -12.18
N ASN A 38 -9.33 7.09 -11.50
CA ASN A 38 -9.71 5.82 -12.11
C ASN A 38 -11.16 5.83 -12.60
N VAL A 39 -12.10 6.24 -11.75
CA VAL A 39 -13.53 6.27 -12.08
C VAL A 39 -13.79 7.26 -13.23
N VAL A 40 -13.24 8.48 -13.15
CA VAL A 40 -13.41 9.51 -14.17
C VAL A 40 -12.79 9.06 -15.49
N GLY A 41 -11.54 8.59 -15.46
CA GLY A 41 -10.83 8.12 -16.66
C GLY A 41 -11.55 6.93 -17.32
N ALA A 42 -12.02 5.96 -16.53
CA ALA A 42 -12.77 4.82 -17.04
C ALA A 42 -14.12 5.23 -17.63
N THR A 43 -14.91 6.04 -16.92
CA THR A 43 -16.22 6.51 -17.41
C THR A 43 -16.07 7.28 -18.72
N LEU A 44 -15.15 8.24 -18.79
CA LEU A 44 -14.88 9.00 -20.03
C LEU A 44 -14.46 8.06 -21.18
N THR A 45 -13.62 7.08 -20.91
CA THR A 45 -13.19 6.10 -21.93
C THR A 45 -14.39 5.31 -22.49
N PHE A 46 -15.32 4.90 -21.63
CA PHE A 46 -16.51 4.15 -22.05
C PHE A 46 -17.55 5.03 -22.77
N THR A 47 -17.73 6.28 -22.34
CA THR A 47 -18.65 7.22 -22.97
C THR A 47 -18.14 7.69 -24.34
N LEU A 48 -16.85 7.96 -24.49
CA LEU A 48 -16.24 8.44 -25.75
C LEU A 48 -15.85 7.30 -26.70
N LYS A 49 -16.34 6.07 -26.51
CA LYS A 49 -15.86 4.87 -27.22
C LYS A 49 -15.84 5.02 -28.76
N SER A 50 -16.79 5.76 -29.34
CA SER A 50 -16.86 6.06 -30.78
C SER A 50 -15.91 7.18 -31.23
N ASP A 51 -15.70 8.20 -30.38
CA ASP A 51 -14.85 9.37 -30.68
C ASP A 51 -13.43 9.25 -30.11
N LEU A 52 -13.10 8.10 -29.53
CA LEU A 52 -11.82 7.86 -28.88
C LEU A 52 -10.65 7.95 -29.88
N LEU A 53 -10.89 7.55 -31.13
CA LEU A 53 -9.93 7.61 -32.24
C LEU A 53 -10.01 8.93 -33.02
N ALA A 54 -11.00 9.78 -32.75
CA ALA A 54 -11.17 11.05 -33.46
C ALA A 54 -10.11 12.08 -33.06
N HIS A 55 -9.65 12.05 -31.80
CA HIS A 55 -8.62 12.94 -31.30
C HIS A 55 -7.56 12.16 -30.50
N PRO A 56 -6.25 12.30 -30.80
CA PRO A 56 -5.20 11.60 -30.07
C PRO A 56 -5.16 11.95 -28.57
N ALA A 57 -5.65 13.14 -28.20
CA ALA A 57 -5.80 13.55 -26.80
C ALA A 57 -6.76 12.66 -26.01
N ASN A 58 -7.74 12.02 -26.66
CA ASN A 58 -8.71 11.14 -26.01
C ASN A 58 -8.06 9.83 -25.51
N PHE A 59 -6.85 9.50 -25.96
CA PHE A 59 -6.09 8.37 -25.43
C PHE A 59 -5.55 8.61 -24.01
N LEU A 60 -5.54 9.86 -23.54
CA LEU A 60 -5.15 10.18 -22.17
C LEU A 60 -6.11 9.59 -21.13
N TYR A 61 -7.41 9.46 -21.46
CA TYR A 61 -8.42 8.92 -20.54
C TYR A 61 -8.22 7.43 -20.20
N PRO A 62 -8.06 6.51 -21.18
CA PRO A 62 -7.76 5.12 -20.88
C PRO A 62 -6.38 4.97 -20.24
N PHE A 63 -5.40 5.79 -20.64
CA PHE A 63 -4.08 5.80 -20.02
C PHE A 63 -4.16 6.14 -18.52
N LEU A 64 -4.90 7.19 -18.16
CA LEU A 64 -5.11 7.59 -16.76
C LEU A 64 -5.83 6.51 -15.94
N ALA A 65 -6.80 5.81 -16.54
CA ALA A 65 -7.51 4.70 -15.90
C ALA A 65 -6.58 3.50 -15.63
N VAL A 66 -5.71 3.15 -16.59
CA VAL A 66 -4.74 2.07 -16.43
C VAL A 66 -3.67 2.44 -15.39
N GLU A 67 -3.08 3.63 -15.50
CA GLU A 67 -2.04 4.11 -14.57
C GLU A 67 -2.54 4.15 -13.12
N SER A 68 -3.75 4.68 -12.90
CA SER A 68 -4.37 4.69 -11.56
C SER A 68 -4.62 3.28 -11.01
N THR A 69 -5.00 2.32 -11.87
CA THR A 69 -5.14 0.92 -11.47
C THR A 69 -3.79 0.32 -11.07
N ILE A 70 -2.75 0.53 -11.88
CA ILE A 70 -1.39 0.05 -11.60
C ILE A 70 -0.87 0.65 -10.30
N ALA A 71 -1.05 1.96 -10.08
CA ALA A 71 -0.66 2.65 -8.85
C ALA A 71 -1.37 2.08 -7.62
N LEU A 72 -2.67 1.81 -7.72
CA LEU A 72 -3.48 1.23 -6.63
C LEU A 72 -2.97 -0.17 -6.22
N PHE A 73 -2.75 -1.05 -7.20
CA PHE A 73 -2.21 -2.39 -6.95
C PHE A 73 -0.75 -2.35 -6.51
N GLY A 74 0.07 -1.47 -7.09
CA GLY A 74 1.47 -1.27 -6.73
C GLY A 74 1.63 -0.86 -5.27
N MET A 75 0.88 0.15 -4.82
CA MET A 75 0.95 0.59 -3.42
C MET A 75 0.55 -0.52 -2.44
N GLY A 76 -0.55 -1.23 -2.69
CA GLY A 76 -1.00 -2.29 -1.78
C GLY A 76 -0.09 -3.52 -1.79
N THR A 77 0.46 -3.90 -2.94
CA THR A 77 1.41 -5.01 -3.06
C THR A 77 2.74 -4.69 -2.37
N ILE A 78 3.27 -3.48 -2.53
CA ILE A 78 4.48 -3.01 -1.84
C ILE A 78 4.24 -3.01 -0.32
N ALA A 79 3.11 -2.48 0.15
CA ALA A 79 2.75 -2.48 1.56
C ALA A 79 2.66 -3.91 2.13
N GLY A 80 2.02 -4.82 1.40
CA GLY A 80 1.92 -6.23 1.76
C GLY A 80 3.28 -6.95 1.78
N CYS A 81 4.13 -6.70 0.79
CA CYS A 81 5.48 -7.25 0.68
C CYS A 81 6.39 -6.77 1.80
N VAL A 82 6.35 -5.47 2.14
CA VAL A 82 7.10 -4.89 3.26
C VAL A 82 6.70 -5.56 4.57
N ASN A 83 5.39 -5.71 4.81
CA ASN A 83 4.90 -6.40 6.01
C ASN A 83 5.38 -7.85 6.07
N LYS A 84 5.23 -8.63 4.98
CA LYS A 84 5.66 -10.03 4.91
C LYS A 84 7.18 -10.19 5.10
N ARG A 85 7.98 -9.32 4.47
CA ARG A 85 9.45 -9.29 4.65
C ARG A 85 9.82 -8.91 6.09
N SER A 86 9.12 -7.95 6.70
CA SER A 86 9.36 -7.53 8.08
C SER A 86 9.13 -8.66 9.08
N ILE A 87 8.04 -9.42 8.93
CA ILE A 87 7.70 -10.56 9.78
C ILE A 87 8.77 -11.66 9.67
N ARG A 88 9.19 -12.00 8.45
CA ARG A 88 10.27 -12.99 8.22
C ARG A 88 11.59 -12.55 8.83
N TYR A 89 11.90 -11.26 8.78
CA TYR A 89 13.14 -10.74 9.33
C TYR A 89 13.15 -10.80 10.86
N ILE A 90 12.06 -10.40 11.50
CA ILE A 90 11.91 -10.49 12.97
C ILE A 90 11.91 -11.95 13.42
N SER A 91 11.23 -12.86 12.71
CA SER A 91 11.21 -14.27 13.10
C SER A 91 12.60 -14.91 13.05
N LYS A 92 13.42 -14.55 12.04
CA LYS A 92 14.83 -14.96 11.96
C LYS A 92 15.67 -14.38 13.10
N ILE A 93 15.50 -13.10 13.43
CA ILE A 93 16.23 -12.47 14.56
C ILE A 93 15.83 -13.11 15.89
N ARG A 94 14.53 -13.32 16.13
CA ARG A 94 14.01 -13.93 17.36
C ARG A 94 14.47 -15.38 17.50
N GLY A 95 14.46 -16.15 16.40
CA GLY A 95 14.98 -17.52 16.37
C GLY A 95 16.47 -17.60 16.65
N ALA A 96 17.27 -16.69 16.07
CA ALA A 96 18.71 -16.61 16.33
C ALA A 96 19.04 -16.17 17.77
N ALA A 97 18.27 -15.23 18.33
CA ALA A 97 18.42 -14.79 19.71
C ALA A 97 18.04 -15.88 20.73
N SER A 98 17.05 -16.72 20.43
CA SER A 98 16.62 -17.81 21.31
C SER A 98 17.59 -19.00 21.32
N LYS A 99 18.33 -19.22 20.23
CA LYS A 99 19.30 -20.33 20.10
C LYS A 99 20.69 -19.99 20.67
N SER A 100 20.99 -18.71 20.90
CA SER A 100 22.31 -18.29 21.36
C SER A 100 22.33 -18.12 22.89
N LYS A 101 22.82 -19.13 23.62
CA LYS A 101 23.12 -19.05 25.08
C LYS A 101 24.15 -17.96 25.42
N LYS A 102 25.01 -17.57 24.47
CA LYS A 102 26.07 -16.55 24.62
C LYS A 102 25.64 -15.13 24.22
N SER A 103 24.53 -14.95 23.49
CA SER A 103 24.06 -13.60 23.17
C SER A 103 23.43 -13.00 24.43
N GLY A 104 24.12 -12.02 25.03
CA GLY A 104 23.72 -11.42 26.30
C GLY A 104 22.24 -11.04 26.34
N LEU A 105 21.65 -11.12 27.53
CA LEU A 105 20.24 -10.89 27.85
C LEU A 105 19.64 -9.63 27.17
N LEU A 106 20.47 -8.61 26.95
CA LEU A 106 20.17 -7.38 26.20
C LEU A 106 19.82 -7.61 24.72
N PHE A 107 20.54 -8.49 24.01
CA PHE A 107 20.25 -8.80 22.60
C PHE A 107 18.91 -9.53 22.46
N ASN A 108 18.60 -10.43 23.39
CA ASN A 108 17.33 -11.15 23.40
C ASN A 108 16.15 -10.21 23.74
N LYS A 109 16.32 -9.30 24.72
CA LYS A 109 15.36 -8.22 24.99
C LYS A 109 15.16 -7.31 23.78
N MET A 110 16.24 -6.91 23.11
CA MET A 110 16.16 -6.05 21.92
C MET A 110 15.49 -6.76 20.74
N ALA A 111 15.81 -8.02 20.50
CA ALA A 111 15.15 -8.87 19.49
C ALA A 111 13.65 -9.06 19.75
N ARG A 112 13.24 -9.23 21.02
CA ARG A 112 11.82 -9.29 21.40
C ARG A 112 11.10 -7.95 21.26
N SER A 113 11.81 -6.83 21.43
CA SER A 113 11.22 -5.49 21.30
C SER A 113 10.94 -5.07 19.84
N CYS A 114 11.54 -5.73 18.85
CA CYS A 114 11.29 -5.44 17.44
C CYS A 114 9.89 -5.93 17.03
N SER A 115 8.98 -5.00 16.75
CA SER A 115 7.67 -5.31 16.18
C SER A 115 7.67 -5.19 14.65
N SER A 116 6.78 -5.93 13.98
CA SER A 116 6.67 -5.93 12.52
C SER A 116 6.27 -4.56 11.98
N ILE A 117 6.94 -4.16 10.90
CA ILE A 117 6.66 -2.91 10.20
C ILE A 117 5.34 -3.07 9.44
N LYS A 118 4.34 -2.31 9.87
CA LYS A 118 2.99 -2.33 9.31
C LYS A 118 2.62 -0.91 8.86
N ILE A 119 2.41 -0.73 7.56
CA ILE A 119 1.81 0.48 7.02
C ILE A 119 0.31 0.40 7.34
N ARG A 120 -0.21 1.29 8.21
CA ARG A 120 -1.63 1.30 8.58
C ARG A 120 -2.36 2.37 7.79
N PHE A 121 -3.62 2.11 7.52
CA PHE A 121 -4.50 2.96 6.76
C PHE A 121 -5.73 3.24 7.62
N SER A 122 -5.79 4.42 8.25
CA SER A 122 -6.75 4.69 9.33
C SER A 122 -6.81 3.50 10.33
N SER A 123 -7.96 3.10 10.85
CA SER A 123 -8.13 1.96 11.77
C SER A 123 -7.68 0.59 11.21
N ASN A 124 -7.56 0.45 9.89
CA ASN A 124 -7.33 -0.83 9.23
C ASN A 124 -5.89 -0.99 8.71
N PHE A 125 -5.41 -2.22 8.65
CA PHE A 125 -4.13 -2.53 8.01
C PHE A 125 -4.34 -2.53 6.49
N MET A 126 -3.42 -1.91 5.73
CA MET A 126 -3.43 -2.03 4.26
C MET A 126 -2.99 -3.45 3.91
N ALA A 127 -3.94 -4.36 3.91
CA ALA A 127 -3.73 -5.74 3.54
C ALA A 127 -3.57 -5.82 2.02
N MET A 128 -2.97 -6.91 1.55
CA MET A 128 -2.87 -7.21 0.12
C MET A 128 -4.24 -7.18 -0.60
N SER A 129 -5.34 -7.34 0.15
CA SER A 129 -6.73 -7.30 -0.34
C SER A 129 -7.33 -5.90 -0.48
N THR A 130 -6.73 -4.86 0.13
CA THR A 130 -7.24 -3.48 0.06
C THR A 130 -7.33 -2.95 -1.38
N PRO A 131 -6.33 -3.16 -2.27
CA PRO A 131 -6.45 -2.79 -3.69
C PRO A 131 -7.59 -3.49 -4.41
N LEU A 132 -7.88 -4.75 -4.04
CA LEU A 132 -8.94 -5.54 -4.67
C LEU A 132 -10.32 -4.98 -4.32
N MET A 133 -10.53 -4.59 -3.05
CA MET A 133 -11.77 -3.91 -2.65
C MET A 133 -11.92 -2.55 -3.34
N MET A 134 -10.82 -1.78 -3.43
CA MET A 134 -10.83 -0.47 -4.07
C MET A 134 -11.08 -0.58 -5.58
N ALA A 135 -10.45 -1.52 -6.28
CA ALA A 135 -10.72 -1.79 -7.69
C ALA A 135 -12.18 -2.24 -7.92
N SER A 136 -12.72 -3.10 -7.04
CA SER A 136 -14.13 -3.51 -7.10
C SER A 136 -15.08 -2.32 -6.87
N PHE A 137 -14.71 -1.39 -5.99
CA PHE A 137 -15.45 -0.16 -5.75
C PHE A 137 -15.42 0.77 -6.98
N CYS A 138 -14.25 0.98 -7.58
CA CYS A 138 -14.12 1.74 -8.83
C CYS A 138 -15.01 1.14 -9.92
N ALA A 139 -14.90 -0.17 -10.17
CA ALA A 139 -15.70 -0.86 -11.18
C ALA A 139 -17.21 -0.70 -10.96
N LYS A 140 -17.69 -0.89 -9.71
CA LYS A 140 -19.11 -0.69 -9.37
C LYS A 140 -19.57 0.76 -9.55
N THR A 141 -18.69 1.73 -9.27
CA THR A 141 -19.02 3.15 -9.41
C THR A 141 -19.07 3.55 -10.88
N THR A 142 -18.11 3.11 -11.68
CA THR A 142 -18.09 3.30 -13.13
C THR A 142 -19.33 2.68 -13.79
N THR A 143 -19.70 1.44 -13.45
CA THR A 143 -20.91 0.82 -14.03
C THR A 143 -22.18 1.55 -13.64
N ARG A 144 -22.30 2.01 -12.38
CA ARG A 144 -23.45 2.84 -11.97
C ARG A 144 -23.53 4.16 -12.73
N LEU A 145 -22.40 4.85 -12.91
CA LEU A 145 -22.34 6.10 -13.67
C LEU A 145 -22.70 5.88 -15.14
N LEU A 146 -22.25 4.78 -15.74
CA LEU A 146 -22.59 4.43 -17.12
C LEU A 146 -24.06 4.04 -17.30
N LEU A 147 -24.69 3.46 -16.27
CA LEU A 147 -26.12 3.10 -16.31
C LEU A 147 -27.04 4.29 -16.01
N MET A 148 -26.54 5.33 -15.34
CA MET A 148 -27.28 6.57 -15.06
C MET A 148 -27.19 7.58 -16.22
N ASN A 149 -26.33 7.33 -17.21
CA ASN A 149 -26.07 8.19 -18.36
C ASN A 149 -26.72 7.60 -19.62
#